data_AF-A0A511SV90-F1
#
_entry.id   AF-A0A511SV90-F1
#
_cell.length_a   1.000
_cell.length_b   1.000
_cell.length_c   1.000
_cell.angle_alpha   90.00
_cell.angle_beta   90.00
_cell.angle_gamma   90.00
#
_symmetry.space_group_name_H-M   'P 1'
#
loop_
_entity.id
_entity.type
_entity.pdbx_description
1 polymer ?
#
loop_
_entity_poly.entity_id
_entity_poly.type
_entity_poly.pdbx_seq_one_letter_code
_entity_poly.pdbx_strand_id
1 'polypeptide(L)'
;MAISDVVAKLLYTAVLTVVCLGLGAVFVSEIQRVWFDKRLYIGRFDFFETGEAKATEAKAFARQIAYHHRAFKTLLDQERQRRERANESENPATFGASTPLPDSTFGNGNLDALLSSANDLTSVELTVQGINIKELLTWLRERVSTPNELTGVVEKHPTGVRALASWTRGPLRSEGHRVDGQVLDIAGQPDVERASFHVACGLIWAQLAADDEVLSKVSRAEFCAWAEVWSQYIDLRERSATLTGLSPDSLESVKKLRAFLDRQVAGSTQLAEVYLLRADLLDLLPAEQKTQEDLIQAQNDRLQYAMMGRKPTEPEKQGVALTARAAPPDKYEVMAQVRPALRMQDDRVSDVFPESWQQLLKSGQDSGFPVSRATGSLFIQKPDGKTTYLTAFAVAPRVIMTVGDHVPPLMLDQDRPQPLLGETWRFTFDDDGGNPKQSHLVTQVIFAWHDTSSTAPRTIALLELAEHDTQRHPPVTLEWNPESVKSHVDQYVYVIGYPSEGSNLPKNFLRPLLGNTYDVRRLMPGRVVSLTPGQEPRPSVVRALRSDVSTTVGVAGAPLVDLRDDKVVVGLHFAGEWKENQGKFALALSMADLLATLPEFAIQRIKPGTIQDAPPMVTPLGDSSQPQ
;
A
#
# COMPACT_ATOMS: atom_id res chain seq x y z
N MET A 1 -72.87 43.08 -28.62
CA MET A 1 -71.94 42.12 -27.98
C MET A 1 -71.46 42.79 -26.70
N ALA A 2 -71.70 42.21 -25.53
CA ALA A 2 -71.38 42.87 -24.27
C ALA A 2 -69.86 42.88 -24.05
N ILE A 3 -69.34 43.97 -23.47
CA ILE A 3 -67.89 44.10 -23.15
C ILE A 3 -67.41 42.93 -22.28
N SER A 4 -68.29 42.36 -21.46
CA SER A 4 -68.04 41.16 -20.64
C SER A 4 -67.65 39.93 -21.44
N ASP A 5 -68.24 39.71 -22.63
CA ASP A 5 -67.94 38.53 -23.46
C ASP A 5 -66.56 38.62 -24.10
N VAL A 6 -66.14 39.85 -24.47
CA VAL A 6 -64.82 40.10 -25.05
C VAL A 6 -63.74 39.88 -24.00
N VAL A 7 -63.95 40.37 -22.78
CA VAL A 7 -63.02 40.19 -21.66
C VAL A 7 -62.90 38.71 -21.25
N ALA A 8 -64.02 37.97 -21.18
CA ALA A 8 -64.00 36.55 -20.86
C ALA A 8 -63.25 35.71 -21.91
N LYS A 9 -63.42 36.02 -23.20
CA LYS A 9 -62.68 35.34 -24.29
C LYS A 9 -61.18 35.64 -24.23
N LEU A 10 -60.79 36.90 -24.00
CA LEU A 10 -59.38 37.26 -23.88
C LEU A 10 -58.71 36.59 -22.68
N LEU A 11 -59.37 36.53 -21.53
CA LEU A 11 -58.87 35.81 -20.35
C LEU A 11 -58.75 34.31 -20.61
N TYR A 12 -59.75 33.70 -21.23
CA TYR A 12 -59.70 32.27 -21.59
C TYR A 12 -58.57 31.97 -22.58
N THR A 13 -58.40 32.79 -23.61
CA THR A 13 -57.30 32.64 -24.58
C THR A 13 -55.94 32.86 -23.93
N ALA A 14 -55.80 33.80 -23.00
CA ALA A 14 -54.56 34.03 -22.27
C ALA A 14 -54.21 32.84 -21.37
N VAL A 15 -55.18 32.32 -20.59
CA VAL A 15 -55.00 31.13 -19.75
C VAL A 15 -54.63 29.92 -20.61
N LEU A 16 -55.35 29.69 -21.71
CA LEU A 16 -55.06 28.59 -22.63
C LEU A 16 -53.67 28.72 -23.24
N THR A 17 -53.25 29.93 -23.62
CA THR A 17 -51.90 30.20 -24.17
C THR A 17 -50.82 29.91 -23.13
N VAL A 18 -51.01 30.34 -21.88
CA VAL A 18 -50.08 30.05 -20.78
C VAL A 18 -50.00 28.54 -20.52
N VAL A 19 -51.13 27.84 -20.53
CA VAL A 19 -51.15 26.36 -20.39
C VAL A 19 -50.45 25.69 -21.56
N CYS A 20 -50.70 26.12 -22.80
CA CYS A 20 -50.04 25.57 -23.98
C CYS A 20 -48.53 25.84 -24.00
N LEU A 21 -48.09 27.04 -23.63
CA LEU A 21 -46.67 27.37 -23.50
C LEU A 21 -46.00 26.59 -22.36
N GLY A 22 -46.68 26.44 -21.23
CA GLY A 22 -46.23 25.62 -20.11
C GLY A 22 -46.08 24.15 -20.50
N LEU A 23 -47.08 23.58 -21.18
CA LEU A 23 -47.00 22.22 -21.73
C LEU A 23 -45.88 22.11 -22.77
N GLY A 24 -45.75 23.10 -23.66
CA GLY A 24 -44.68 23.14 -24.66
C GLY A 24 -43.29 23.16 -24.03
N ALA A 25 -43.08 23.96 -22.97
CA ALA A 25 -41.82 24.00 -22.22
C ALA A 25 -41.53 22.68 -21.50
N VAL A 26 -42.54 22.04 -20.91
CA VAL A 26 -42.41 20.69 -20.32
C VAL A 26 -42.06 19.66 -21.39
N PHE A 27 -42.71 19.68 -22.55
CA PHE A 27 -42.38 18.79 -23.66
C PHE A 27 -40.98 19.03 -24.19
N VAL A 28 -40.54 20.27 -24.37
CA VAL A 28 -39.16 20.58 -24.81
C VAL A 28 -38.15 20.14 -23.77
N SER A 29 -38.40 20.40 -22.47
CA SER A 29 -37.53 19.94 -21.38
C SER A 29 -37.45 18.42 -21.32
N GLU A 30 -38.56 17.71 -21.51
CA GLU A 30 -38.59 16.25 -21.51
C GLU A 30 -37.97 15.66 -22.79
N ILE A 31 -38.18 16.26 -23.95
CA ILE A 31 -37.48 15.87 -25.19
C ILE A 31 -35.99 16.09 -25.03
N GLN A 32 -35.56 17.23 -24.47
CA GLN A 32 -34.16 17.52 -24.20
C GLN A 32 -33.58 16.51 -23.20
N ARG A 33 -34.30 16.19 -22.12
CA ARG A 33 -33.92 15.12 -21.21
C ARG A 33 -33.78 13.81 -21.99
N VAL A 34 -34.79 13.33 -22.70
CA VAL A 34 -34.74 12.06 -23.44
C VAL A 34 -33.64 12.02 -24.52
N TRP A 35 -33.34 13.14 -25.18
CA TRP A 35 -32.28 13.23 -26.20
C TRP A 35 -30.88 13.22 -25.63
N PHE A 36 -30.67 13.96 -24.54
CA PHE A 36 -29.37 14.10 -23.91
C PHE A 36 -29.20 13.17 -22.71
N ASP A 37 -30.19 12.31 -22.44
CA ASP A 37 -30.10 11.30 -21.41
C ASP A 37 -29.12 10.22 -21.86
N LYS A 38 -27.91 10.31 -21.31
CA LYS A 38 -26.87 9.31 -21.50
C LYS A 38 -27.04 8.12 -20.56
N ARG A 39 -28.03 8.13 -19.64
CA ARG A 39 -28.26 7.04 -18.70
C ARG A 39 -28.52 5.74 -19.45
N LEU A 40 -27.92 4.68 -18.95
CA LEU A 40 -28.16 3.32 -19.41
C LEU A 40 -29.41 2.78 -18.71
N TYR A 41 -30.36 2.28 -19.49
CA TYR A 41 -31.56 1.63 -18.99
C TYR A 41 -31.42 0.11 -19.09
N ILE A 42 -31.84 -0.64 -18.08
CA ILE A 42 -31.96 -2.09 -18.19
C ILE A 42 -33.33 -2.39 -18.80
N GLY A 43 -33.31 -2.78 -20.07
CA GLY A 43 -34.47 -3.07 -20.89
C GLY A 43 -35.04 -4.47 -20.62
N ARG A 44 -35.78 -5.00 -21.59
CA ARG A 44 -36.39 -6.32 -21.49
C ARG A 44 -35.35 -7.41 -21.73
N PHE A 45 -35.40 -8.43 -20.87
CA PHE A 45 -34.74 -9.70 -21.09
C PHE A 45 -35.80 -10.75 -21.45
N ASP A 46 -35.46 -11.67 -22.34
CA ASP A 46 -36.23 -12.90 -22.53
C ASP A 46 -35.52 -14.02 -21.77
N PHE A 47 -36.23 -14.75 -20.93
CA PHE A 47 -35.67 -15.79 -20.08
C PHE A 47 -36.28 -17.13 -20.46
N PHE A 48 -35.42 -18.12 -20.72
CA PHE A 48 -35.81 -19.47 -21.08
C PHE A 48 -35.23 -20.46 -20.06
N GLU A 49 -36.09 -21.30 -19.48
CA GLU A 49 -35.66 -22.43 -18.65
C GLU A 49 -36.03 -23.70 -19.40
N THR A 50 -35.01 -24.48 -19.80
CA THR A 50 -35.23 -25.71 -20.60
C THR A 50 -36.07 -25.49 -21.87
N GLY A 51 -35.93 -24.32 -22.50
CA GLY A 51 -36.68 -23.93 -23.71
C GLY A 51 -38.05 -23.30 -23.47
N GLU A 52 -38.54 -23.27 -22.23
CA GLU A 52 -39.80 -22.63 -21.88
C GLU A 52 -39.57 -21.16 -21.48
N ALA A 53 -40.33 -20.22 -22.06
CA ALA A 53 -40.23 -18.80 -21.72
C ALA A 53 -40.83 -18.50 -20.33
N LYS A 54 -40.04 -17.83 -19.48
CA LYS A 54 -40.34 -17.55 -18.07
C LYS A 54 -40.30 -16.04 -17.80
N ALA A 55 -41.44 -15.37 -18.02
CA ALA A 55 -41.51 -13.91 -18.03
C ALA A 55 -41.29 -13.25 -16.64
N THR A 56 -41.55 -13.96 -15.54
CA THR A 56 -41.34 -13.45 -14.18
C THR A 56 -39.85 -13.42 -13.85
N GLU A 57 -39.14 -14.47 -14.25
CA GLU A 57 -37.71 -14.71 -14.09
C GLU A 57 -36.91 -13.72 -14.94
N ALA A 58 -37.37 -13.42 -16.15
CA ALA A 58 -36.83 -12.32 -16.97
C ALA A 58 -36.83 -10.98 -16.25
N LYS A 59 -37.94 -10.61 -15.59
CA LYS A 59 -38.04 -9.36 -14.81
C LYS A 59 -37.16 -9.41 -13.57
N ALA A 60 -37.06 -10.57 -12.91
CA ALA A 60 -36.20 -10.77 -11.75
C ALA A 60 -34.72 -10.59 -12.13
N PHE A 61 -34.28 -11.20 -13.25
CA PHE A 61 -32.92 -11.08 -13.75
C PHE A 61 -32.52 -9.64 -14.05
N ALA A 62 -33.36 -8.89 -14.76
CA ALA A 62 -33.13 -7.46 -15.03
C ALA A 62 -32.98 -6.64 -13.74
N ARG A 63 -33.79 -6.93 -12.71
CA ARG A 63 -33.69 -6.29 -11.40
C ARG A 63 -32.42 -6.68 -10.65
N GLN A 64 -31.98 -7.93 -10.75
CA GLN A 64 -30.73 -8.40 -10.15
C GLN A 64 -29.52 -7.72 -10.79
N ILE A 65 -29.48 -7.55 -12.13
CA ILE A 65 -28.43 -6.77 -12.80
C ILE A 65 -28.38 -5.34 -12.21
N ALA A 66 -29.53 -4.67 -12.10
CA ALA A 66 -29.62 -3.32 -11.55
C ALA A 66 -29.11 -3.27 -10.10
N TYR A 67 -29.50 -4.26 -9.30
CA TYR A 67 -29.07 -4.41 -7.91
C TYR A 67 -27.56 -4.60 -7.80
N HIS A 68 -26.98 -5.58 -8.48
CA HIS A 68 -25.54 -5.86 -8.43
C HIS A 68 -24.71 -4.68 -8.95
N HIS A 69 -25.14 -4.01 -10.02
CA HIS A 69 -24.46 -2.82 -10.53
C HIS A 69 -24.44 -1.71 -9.48
N ARG A 70 -25.58 -1.42 -8.84
CA ARG A 70 -25.65 -0.38 -7.78
C ARG A 70 -24.85 -0.78 -6.55
N ALA A 71 -24.96 -2.03 -6.11
CA ALA A 71 -24.22 -2.53 -4.96
C ALA A 71 -22.72 -2.42 -5.21
N PHE A 72 -22.23 -2.87 -6.37
CA PHE A 72 -20.81 -2.80 -6.70
C PHE A 72 -20.32 -1.36 -6.84
N LYS A 73 -21.09 -0.47 -7.49
CA LYS A 73 -20.78 0.97 -7.54
C LYS A 73 -20.71 1.60 -6.14
N THR A 74 -21.67 1.30 -5.27
CA THR A 74 -21.65 1.80 -3.89
C THR A 74 -20.42 1.33 -3.13
N LEU A 75 -20.03 0.05 -3.26
CA LEU A 75 -18.80 -0.47 -2.65
C LEU A 75 -17.56 0.27 -3.16
N LEU A 76 -17.50 0.50 -4.46
CA LEU A 76 -16.43 1.28 -5.10
C LEU A 76 -16.37 2.71 -4.53
N ASP A 77 -17.49 3.43 -4.50
CA ASP A 77 -17.58 4.79 -3.96
C ASP A 77 -17.20 4.85 -2.47
N GLN A 78 -17.61 3.85 -1.68
CA GLN A 78 -17.25 3.73 -0.26
C GLN A 78 -15.74 3.52 -0.07
N GLU A 79 -15.13 2.67 -0.89
CA GLU A 79 -13.68 2.44 -0.83
C GLU A 79 -12.90 3.70 -1.22
N ARG A 80 -13.36 4.48 -2.21
CA ARG A 80 -12.77 5.80 -2.54
C ARG A 80 -12.76 6.71 -1.31
N GLN A 81 -13.94 6.95 -0.75
CA GLN A 81 -14.11 7.85 0.40
C GLN A 81 -13.28 7.39 1.59
N ARG A 82 -13.17 6.07 1.79
CA ARG A 82 -12.33 5.52 2.85
C ARG A 82 -10.86 5.88 2.67
N ARG A 83 -10.34 5.75 1.45
CA ARG A 83 -8.94 6.09 1.12
C ARG A 83 -8.67 7.59 1.22
N GLU A 84 -9.60 8.42 0.73
CA GLU A 84 -9.53 9.87 0.88
C GLU A 84 -9.47 10.28 2.36
N ARG A 85 -10.37 9.75 3.20
CA ARG A 85 -10.35 10.01 4.65
C ARG A 85 -9.10 9.49 5.34
N ALA A 86 -8.57 8.35 4.89
CA ALA A 86 -7.31 7.84 5.39
C ALA A 86 -6.18 8.83 5.11
N ASN A 87 -6.11 9.39 3.90
CA ASN A 87 -5.12 10.38 3.53
C ASN A 87 -5.29 11.72 4.27
N GLU A 88 -6.52 12.13 4.56
CA GLU A 88 -6.81 13.38 5.28
C GLU A 88 -6.56 13.30 6.80
N SER A 89 -6.65 12.11 7.40
CA SER A 89 -6.54 11.96 8.85
C SER A 89 -5.11 12.18 9.36
N GLU A 90 -4.93 13.23 10.17
CA GLU A 90 -3.64 13.62 10.76
C GLU A 90 -3.12 12.66 11.85
N ASN A 91 -4.00 11.83 12.44
CA ASN A 91 -3.62 10.89 13.49
C ASN A 91 -4.04 9.45 13.13
N PRO A 92 -3.16 8.66 12.47
CA PRO A 92 -3.43 7.25 12.19
C PRO A 92 -3.59 6.43 13.49
N ALA A 93 -2.98 6.85 14.60
CA ALA A 93 -3.03 6.17 15.89
C ALA A 93 -4.39 6.26 16.61
N THR A 94 -5.28 7.18 16.23
CA THR A 94 -6.59 7.36 16.91
C THR A 94 -7.67 6.44 16.35
N PHE A 95 -7.42 5.74 15.25
CA PHE A 95 -8.29 4.67 14.73
C PHE A 95 -8.05 3.37 15.52
N GLY A 96 -8.41 3.39 16.80
CA GLY A 96 -8.47 2.19 17.63
C GLY A 96 -9.35 1.13 16.95
N ALA A 97 -8.80 -0.07 16.76
CA ALA A 97 -9.49 -1.31 16.37
C ALA A 97 -10.35 -1.31 15.08
N SER A 98 -10.40 -0.23 14.30
CA SER A 98 -11.34 -0.09 13.18
C SER A 98 -10.64 -0.30 11.84
N THR A 99 -10.67 -1.57 11.40
CA THR A 99 -10.40 -2.04 10.03
C THR A 99 -9.01 -1.68 9.47
N PRO A 100 -8.11 -2.65 9.21
CA PRO A 100 -6.80 -2.38 8.64
C PRO A 100 -6.97 -1.56 7.35
N LEU A 101 -6.34 -0.39 7.31
CA LEU A 101 -6.28 0.44 6.11
C LEU A 101 -5.36 -0.25 5.10
N PRO A 102 -5.71 -0.24 3.80
CA PRO A 102 -4.78 -0.69 2.77
C PRO A 102 -3.50 0.15 2.87
N ASP A 103 -2.37 -0.51 2.70
CA ASP A 103 -1.04 0.10 2.77
C ASP A 103 -0.92 1.23 1.74
N SER A 104 -0.93 2.48 2.19
CA SER A 104 -0.88 3.65 1.32
C SER A 104 0.51 3.88 0.71
N THR A 105 1.55 3.19 1.18
CA THR A 105 2.94 3.38 0.71
C THR A 105 3.20 2.94 -0.72
N PHE A 106 2.22 2.29 -1.34
CA PHE A 106 2.22 1.90 -2.74
C PHE A 106 0.99 2.38 -3.52
N GLY A 107 0.20 3.31 -2.94
CA GLY A 107 -1.00 3.83 -3.57
C GLY A 107 -0.68 4.60 -4.85
N ASN A 108 -1.32 4.20 -5.94
CA ASN A 108 -1.35 4.98 -7.19
C ASN A 108 -2.76 5.58 -7.24
N GLY A 109 -2.91 6.91 -7.29
CA GLY A 109 -4.22 7.61 -7.37
C GLY A 109 -5.12 7.23 -8.57
N ASN A 110 -4.79 6.17 -9.31
CA ASN A 110 -5.57 5.62 -10.42
C ASN A 110 -6.89 4.96 -10.02
N LEU A 111 -7.07 4.57 -8.75
CA LEU A 111 -8.38 4.08 -8.34
C LEU A 111 -9.44 5.16 -8.58
N ASP A 112 -9.10 6.44 -8.47
CA ASP A 112 -10.04 7.52 -8.75
C ASP A 112 -10.58 7.49 -10.19
N ALA A 113 -9.82 6.98 -11.17
CA ALA A 113 -10.30 6.77 -12.53
C ALA A 113 -11.29 5.59 -12.64
N LEU A 114 -11.05 4.49 -11.91
CA LEU A 114 -11.99 3.38 -11.75
C LEU A 114 -13.30 3.80 -11.07
N LEU A 115 -13.25 4.87 -10.27
CA LEU A 115 -14.31 5.31 -9.36
C LEU A 115 -15.12 6.51 -9.91
N SER A 116 -14.68 7.11 -11.01
CA SER A 116 -15.26 8.36 -11.56
C SER A 116 -16.39 8.14 -12.59
N SER A 117 -16.84 6.91 -12.86
CA SER A 117 -17.76 6.68 -13.98
C SER A 117 -19.16 7.27 -13.75
N ALA A 118 -19.47 8.22 -14.64
CA ALA A 118 -20.74 8.90 -14.76
C ALA A 118 -21.77 7.96 -15.41
N ASN A 119 -22.74 7.50 -14.62
CA ASN A 119 -24.18 7.41 -14.94
C ASN A 119 -24.85 6.47 -13.93
N ASP A 120 -25.78 6.99 -13.13
CA ASP A 120 -26.61 6.14 -12.28
C ASP A 120 -27.62 5.37 -13.12
N LEU A 121 -27.68 4.05 -12.95
CA LEU A 121 -28.78 3.24 -13.49
C LEU A 121 -30.08 3.62 -12.77
N THR A 122 -30.97 4.32 -13.47
CA THR A 122 -32.30 4.62 -12.95
C THR A 122 -33.15 3.36 -12.83
N SER A 123 -33.91 3.26 -11.75
CA SER A 123 -34.84 2.14 -11.54
C SER A 123 -35.93 2.18 -12.61
N VAL A 124 -36.41 0.99 -12.98
CA VAL A 124 -37.59 0.83 -13.82
C VAL A 124 -38.79 1.53 -13.16
N GLU A 125 -39.26 2.64 -13.75
CA GLU A 125 -40.37 3.43 -13.23
C GLU A 125 -41.74 2.77 -13.51
N LEU A 126 -42.58 2.77 -12.46
CA LEU A 126 -43.94 2.23 -12.39
C LEU A 126 -44.96 3.32 -12.77
N THR A 127 -45.99 2.90 -13.51
CA THR A 127 -47.08 3.73 -14.05
C THR A 127 -48.03 4.28 -12.98
N VAL A 128 -48.42 5.56 -13.10
CA VAL A 128 -49.41 6.24 -12.26
C VAL A 128 -50.59 6.76 -13.11
N GLN A 129 -51.82 6.36 -12.73
CA GLN A 129 -53.13 6.96 -13.03
C GLN A 129 -53.59 7.18 -14.50
N GLY A 130 -53.87 6.08 -15.21
CA GLY A 130 -55.00 6.00 -16.17
C GLY A 130 -54.92 6.77 -17.50
N ILE A 131 -54.07 7.78 -17.63
CA ILE A 131 -53.61 8.29 -18.92
C ILE A 131 -52.30 7.59 -19.21
N ASN A 132 -52.24 6.82 -20.29
CA ASN A 132 -51.03 6.07 -20.65
C ASN A 132 -49.98 7.00 -21.28
N ILE A 133 -49.54 8.01 -20.51
CA ILE A 133 -48.41 8.89 -20.84
C ILE A 133 -47.19 8.05 -21.18
N LYS A 134 -47.08 6.84 -20.59
CA LYS A 134 -46.08 5.85 -20.93
C LYS A 134 -46.20 5.36 -22.37
N GLU A 135 -47.38 4.98 -22.87
CA GLU A 135 -47.54 4.63 -24.29
C GLU A 135 -47.21 5.79 -25.21
N LEU A 136 -47.62 7.02 -24.88
CA LEU A 136 -47.31 8.20 -25.70
C LEU A 136 -45.80 8.51 -25.70
N LEU A 137 -45.15 8.47 -24.54
CA LEU A 137 -43.70 8.68 -24.41
C LEU A 137 -42.88 7.52 -24.95
N THR A 138 -43.35 6.28 -24.81
CA THR A 138 -42.73 5.08 -25.39
C THR A 138 -42.82 5.16 -26.91
N TRP A 139 -43.98 5.51 -27.47
CA TRP A 139 -44.15 5.74 -28.90
C TRP A 139 -43.26 6.88 -29.42
N LEU A 140 -43.17 7.99 -28.66
CA LEU A 140 -42.29 9.11 -29.00
C LEU A 140 -40.82 8.69 -28.92
N ARG A 141 -40.42 7.94 -27.90
CA ARG A 141 -39.06 7.46 -27.67
C ARG A 141 -38.65 6.48 -28.77
N GLU A 142 -39.50 5.51 -29.12
CA GLU A 142 -39.28 4.55 -30.20
C GLU A 142 -39.07 5.22 -31.57
N ARG A 143 -39.79 6.32 -31.85
CA ARG A 143 -39.63 7.05 -33.13
C ARG A 143 -38.42 7.97 -33.19
N VAL A 144 -38.02 8.54 -32.06
CA VAL A 144 -37.09 9.66 -32.08
C VAL A 144 -35.65 9.21 -31.84
N SER A 145 -35.39 8.21 -30.97
CA SER A 145 -34.07 7.59 -30.87
C SER A 145 -34.15 6.26 -30.11
N THR A 146 -33.45 5.23 -30.59
CA THR A 146 -33.32 3.97 -29.83
C THR A 146 -32.76 4.27 -28.44
N PRO A 147 -33.47 3.94 -27.34
CA PRO A 147 -32.99 4.27 -26.00
C PRO A 147 -31.60 3.66 -25.77
N ASN A 148 -30.79 4.31 -24.93
CA ASN A 148 -29.55 3.72 -24.45
C ASN A 148 -29.88 2.59 -23.49
N GLU A 149 -30.23 1.41 -24.03
CA GLU A 149 -30.75 0.28 -23.26
C GLU A 149 -29.86 -0.96 -23.37
N LEU A 150 -29.89 -1.75 -22.30
CA LEU A 150 -29.35 -3.11 -22.22
C LEU A 150 -30.51 -4.09 -22.31
N THR A 151 -30.55 -4.88 -23.38
CA THR A 151 -31.55 -5.95 -23.58
C THR A 151 -30.84 -7.29 -23.69
N GLY A 152 -31.54 -8.41 -23.64
CA GLY A 152 -30.85 -9.69 -23.81
C GLY A 152 -31.71 -10.94 -23.70
N VAL A 153 -31.06 -12.08 -23.84
CA VAL A 153 -31.65 -13.41 -23.68
C VAL A 153 -30.88 -14.17 -22.60
N VAL A 154 -31.62 -14.83 -21.70
CA VAL A 154 -31.07 -15.68 -20.66
C VAL A 154 -31.60 -17.10 -20.87
N GLU A 155 -30.69 -18.06 -20.90
CA GLU A 155 -31.00 -19.47 -21.00
C GLU A 155 -30.46 -20.20 -19.78
N LYS A 156 -31.37 -20.81 -19.00
CA LYS A 156 -31.03 -21.67 -17.88
C LYS A 156 -31.11 -23.13 -18.33
N HIS A 157 -29.96 -23.78 -18.31
CA HIS A 157 -29.76 -25.19 -18.60
C HIS A 157 -29.47 -25.96 -17.30
N PRO A 158 -29.60 -27.30 -17.27
CA PRO A 158 -29.23 -28.10 -16.09
C PRO A 158 -27.77 -27.96 -15.67
N THR A 159 -26.89 -27.60 -16.61
CA THR A 159 -25.45 -27.47 -16.40
C THR A 159 -24.99 -26.04 -16.10
N GLY A 160 -25.90 -25.05 -16.15
CA GLY A 160 -25.58 -23.66 -15.85
C GLY A 160 -26.47 -22.66 -16.61
N VAL A 161 -26.12 -21.38 -16.48
CA VAL A 161 -26.83 -20.25 -17.07
C VAL A 161 -25.96 -19.58 -18.12
N ARG A 162 -26.58 -19.27 -19.27
CA ARG A 162 -26.03 -18.40 -20.30
C ARG A 162 -26.87 -17.14 -20.40
N ALA A 163 -26.23 -15.98 -20.44
CA ALA A 163 -26.88 -14.70 -20.66
C ALA A 163 -26.16 -13.96 -21.80
N LEU A 164 -26.91 -13.58 -22.82
CA LEU A 164 -26.44 -12.73 -23.91
C LEU A 164 -27.13 -11.38 -23.79
N ALA A 165 -26.40 -10.36 -23.34
CA ALA A 165 -26.91 -8.99 -23.28
C ALA A 165 -26.35 -8.15 -24.42
N SER A 166 -27.18 -7.28 -25.00
CA SER A 166 -26.86 -6.35 -26.07
C SER A 166 -27.06 -4.92 -25.58
N TRP A 167 -25.99 -4.12 -25.66
CA TRP A 167 -25.95 -2.70 -25.37
C TRP A 167 -25.66 -1.92 -26.65
N THR A 168 -26.70 -1.52 -27.39
CA THR A 168 -26.56 -0.97 -28.74
C THR A 168 -25.69 0.28 -28.82
N ARG A 169 -25.68 1.10 -27.76
CA ARG A 169 -24.83 2.30 -27.66
C ARG A 169 -23.62 2.11 -26.73
N GLY A 170 -23.26 0.86 -26.46
CA GLY A 170 -22.06 0.53 -25.70
C GLY A 170 -20.80 1.02 -26.41
N PRO A 171 -19.74 1.32 -25.64
CA PRO A 171 -18.46 1.75 -26.18
C PRO A 171 -17.91 0.66 -27.09
N LEU A 172 -17.48 1.06 -28.30
CA LEU A 172 -16.93 0.17 -29.32
C LEU A 172 -15.40 0.21 -29.36
N ARG A 173 -14.82 1.37 -29.07
CA ARG A 173 -13.38 1.62 -29.15
C ARG A 173 -12.97 2.70 -28.15
N SER A 174 -11.80 2.50 -27.54
CA SER A 174 -11.04 3.55 -26.86
C SER A 174 -9.66 3.60 -27.52
N GLU A 175 -9.26 4.76 -28.05
CA GLU A 175 -7.91 5.03 -28.59
C GLU A 175 -7.28 3.95 -29.50
N GLY A 176 -8.09 3.24 -30.30
CA GLY A 176 -7.62 2.20 -31.22
C GLY A 176 -7.66 0.76 -30.66
N HIS A 177 -8.02 0.59 -29.40
CA HIS A 177 -8.35 -0.70 -28.80
C HIS A 177 -9.86 -0.96 -28.86
N ARG A 178 -10.24 -2.21 -29.18
CA ARG A 178 -11.64 -2.62 -29.30
C ARG A 178 -12.16 -2.99 -27.92
N VAL A 179 -13.05 -2.16 -27.38
CA VAL A 179 -13.84 -2.49 -26.20
C VAL A 179 -15.09 -3.19 -26.71
N ASP A 180 -15.25 -4.48 -26.43
CA ASP A 180 -16.47 -5.22 -26.81
C ASP A 180 -17.59 -4.96 -25.80
N GLY A 181 -17.99 -3.69 -25.69
CA GLY A 181 -19.02 -3.23 -24.75
C GLY A 181 -20.45 -3.43 -25.26
N GLN A 182 -20.62 -3.70 -26.57
CA GLN A 182 -21.95 -3.84 -27.18
C GLN A 182 -22.58 -5.20 -26.96
N VAL A 183 -21.79 -6.27 -26.80
CA VAL A 183 -22.31 -7.62 -26.60
C VAL A 183 -21.65 -8.27 -25.39
N LEU A 184 -22.46 -8.57 -24.38
CA LEU A 184 -22.06 -9.27 -23.17
C LEU A 184 -22.53 -10.72 -23.24
N ASP A 185 -21.70 -11.61 -23.78
CA ASP A 185 -21.91 -13.07 -23.71
C ASP A 185 -21.30 -13.62 -22.42
N ILE A 186 -22.17 -14.08 -21.53
CA ILE A 186 -21.84 -14.71 -20.26
C ILE A 186 -22.31 -16.16 -20.34
N ALA A 187 -21.41 -17.13 -20.21
CA ALA A 187 -21.73 -18.55 -20.29
C ALA A 187 -21.13 -19.34 -19.13
N GLY A 188 -21.73 -20.49 -18.82
CA GLY A 188 -21.20 -21.45 -17.84
C GLY A 188 -21.33 -21.02 -16.39
N GLN A 189 -22.22 -20.07 -16.08
CA GLN A 189 -22.42 -19.63 -14.70
C GLN A 189 -23.27 -20.66 -13.94
N PRO A 190 -22.99 -20.95 -12.67
CA PRO A 190 -23.68 -21.98 -11.89
C PRO A 190 -25.15 -21.65 -11.66
N ASP A 191 -25.49 -20.38 -11.58
CA ASP A 191 -26.85 -19.90 -11.27
C ASP A 191 -27.14 -18.53 -11.90
N VAL A 192 -28.40 -18.13 -11.77
CA VAL A 192 -28.96 -16.90 -12.35
C VAL A 192 -28.39 -15.65 -11.66
N GLU A 193 -28.12 -15.74 -10.35
CA GLU A 193 -27.57 -14.64 -9.56
C GLU A 193 -26.16 -14.30 -10.05
N ARG A 194 -25.29 -15.29 -10.16
CA ARG A 194 -23.92 -15.12 -10.65
C ARG A 194 -23.90 -14.66 -12.11
N ALA A 195 -24.78 -15.18 -12.96
CA ALA A 195 -24.93 -14.67 -14.33
C ALA A 195 -25.32 -13.18 -14.36
N SER A 196 -26.26 -12.76 -13.51
CA SER A 196 -26.68 -11.36 -13.43
C SER A 196 -25.58 -10.44 -12.89
N PHE A 197 -24.79 -10.91 -11.92
CA PHE A 197 -23.59 -10.22 -11.43
C PHE A 197 -22.56 -10.03 -12.55
N HIS A 198 -22.26 -11.07 -13.33
CA HIS A 198 -21.31 -10.97 -14.44
C HIS A 198 -21.78 -10.04 -15.56
N VAL A 199 -23.08 -9.97 -15.85
CA VAL A 199 -23.63 -8.95 -16.76
C VAL A 199 -23.43 -7.54 -16.17
N ALA A 200 -23.78 -7.33 -14.89
CA ALA A 200 -23.60 -6.05 -14.21
C ALA A 200 -22.13 -5.59 -14.17
N CYS A 201 -21.22 -6.51 -13.83
CA CYS A 201 -19.79 -6.26 -13.84
C CYS A 201 -19.27 -5.95 -15.26
N GLY A 202 -19.73 -6.68 -16.28
CA GLY A 202 -19.34 -6.44 -17.67
C GLY A 202 -19.72 -5.04 -18.16
N LEU A 203 -20.85 -4.50 -17.68
CA LEU A 203 -21.24 -3.11 -17.94
C LEU A 203 -20.28 -2.11 -17.30
N ILE A 204 -19.95 -2.32 -16.02
CA ILE A 204 -19.02 -1.46 -15.28
C ILE A 204 -17.65 -1.48 -15.94
N TRP A 205 -17.13 -2.66 -16.29
CA TRP A 205 -15.90 -2.80 -17.07
C TRP A 205 -15.97 -2.01 -18.38
N ALA A 206 -17.03 -2.18 -19.18
CA ALA A 206 -17.15 -1.51 -20.47
C ALA A 206 -17.17 0.01 -20.33
N GLN A 207 -17.84 0.54 -19.29
CA GLN A 207 -17.86 1.97 -18.98
C GLN A 207 -16.46 2.46 -18.60
N LEU A 208 -15.73 1.74 -17.75
CA LEU A 208 -14.40 2.14 -17.29
C LEU A 208 -13.33 2.01 -18.38
N ALA A 209 -13.36 0.92 -19.14
CA ALA A 209 -12.46 0.66 -20.26
C ALA A 209 -12.65 1.63 -21.44
N ALA A 210 -13.79 2.32 -21.52
CA ALA A 210 -14.00 3.35 -22.53
C ALA A 210 -13.11 4.58 -22.29
N ASP A 211 -12.90 4.94 -21.02
CA ASP A 211 -12.23 6.17 -20.61
C ASP A 211 -10.79 5.93 -20.11
N ASP A 212 -10.37 4.67 -19.90
CA ASP A 212 -9.02 4.31 -19.42
C ASP A 212 -8.31 3.32 -20.36
N GLU A 213 -7.20 3.77 -20.96
CA GLU A 213 -6.39 2.99 -21.91
C GLU A 213 -5.85 1.69 -21.29
N VAL A 214 -5.47 1.71 -20.00
CA VAL A 214 -4.91 0.53 -19.31
C VAL A 214 -6.00 -0.52 -19.12
N LEU A 215 -7.18 -0.11 -18.65
CA LEU A 215 -8.32 -1.03 -18.49
C LEU A 215 -8.87 -1.55 -19.80
N SER A 216 -8.73 -0.81 -20.91
CA SER A 216 -9.12 -1.28 -22.24
C SER A 216 -8.32 -2.50 -22.71
N LYS A 217 -7.13 -2.73 -22.14
CA LYS A 217 -6.27 -3.90 -22.40
C LYS A 217 -6.66 -5.10 -21.53
N VAL A 218 -7.20 -4.85 -20.33
CA VAL A 218 -7.69 -5.87 -19.41
C VAL A 218 -8.95 -6.52 -19.97
N SER A 219 -8.97 -7.86 -20.01
CA SER A 219 -10.14 -8.58 -20.50
C SER A 219 -11.33 -8.44 -19.54
N ARG A 220 -12.56 -8.41 -20.09
CA ARG A 220 -13.79 -8.40 -19.28
C ARG A 220 -13.84 -9.55 -18.26
N ALA A 221 -13.41 -10.74 -18.67
CA ALA A 221 -13.41 -11.92 -17.80
C ALA A 221 -12.46 -11.75 -16.60
N GLU A 222 -11.27 -11.20 -16.84
CA GLU A 222 -10.28 -10.90 -15.80
C GLU A 222 -10.79 -9.83 -14.83
N PHE A 223 -11.33 -8.73 -15.34
CA PHE A 223 -11.91 -7.68 -14.49
C PHE A 223 -13.05 -8.21 -13.63
N CYS A 224 -13.97 -9.01 -14.18
CA CYS A 224 -15.08 -9.55 -13.40
C CYS A 224 -14.68 -10.63 -12.41
N ALA A 225 -13.66 -11.41 -12.73
CA ALA A 225 -13.05 -12.31 -11.76
C ALA A 225 -12.43 -11.54 -10.59
N TRP A 226 -11.71 -10.44 -10.86
CA TRP A 226 -11.19 -9.55 -9.82
C TRP A 226 -12.33 -8.94 -8.98
N ALA A 227 -13.36 -8.38 -9.62
CA ALA A 227 -14.49 -7.74 -8.94
C ALA A 227 -15.23 -8.69 -7.97
N GLU A 228 -15.36 -9.96 -8.36
CA GLU A 228 -15.95 -11.00 -7.51
C GLU A 228 -15.11 -11.24 -6.25
N VAL A 229 -13.80 -11.44 -6.41
CA VAL A 229 -12.87 -11.66 -5.28
C VAL A 229 -12.78 -10.42 -4.40
N TRP A 230 -12.73 -9.23 -5.01
CA TRP A 230 -12.67 -7.96 -4.30
C TRP A 230 -13.91 -7.75 -3.44
N SER A 231 -15.11 -8.02 -3.96
CA SER A 231 -16.35 -7.91 -3.19
C SER A 231 -16.36 -8.84 -1.97
N GLN A 232 -15.83 -10.06 -2.10
CA GLN A 232 -15.67 -10.99 -0.98
C GLN A 232 -14.61 -10.53 0.02
N TYR A 233 -13.51 -9.94 -0.46
CA TYR A 233 -12.48 -9.34 0.40
C TYR A 233 -13.04 -8.22 1.27
N ILE A 234 -13.90 -7.35 0.73
CA ILE A 234 -14.52 -6.26 1.52
C ILE A 234 -15.30 -6.83 2.71
N ASP A 235 -16.12 -7.86 2.49
CA ASP A 235 -16.87 -8.56 3.56
C ASP A 235 -15.92 -9.24 4.57
N LEU A 236 -14.88 -9.94 4.10
CA LEU A 236 -13.87 -10.55 4.99
C LEU A 236 -13.15 -9.50 5.84
N ARG A 237 -12.80 -8.36 5.26
CA ARG A 237 -12.14 -7.24 5.94
C ARG A 237 -13.03 -6.58 6.99
N GLU A 238 -14.32 -6.43 6.71
CA GLU A 238 -15.27 -5.94 7.71
C GLU A 238 -15.41 -6.91 8.88
N ARG A 239 -15.45 -8.22 8.61
CA ARG A 239 -15.46 -9.26 9.65
C ARG A 239 -14.16 -9.30 10.44
N SER A 240 -13.01 -9.10 9.81
CA SER A 240 -11.72 -9.08 10.50
C SER A 240 -11.57 -7.90 11.46
N ALA A 241 -12.30 -6.80 11.22
CA ALA A 241 -12.34 -5.63 12.09
C ALA A 241 -13.19 -5.84 13.36
N THR A 242 -13.91 -6.96 13.47
CA THR A 242 -14.64 -7.30 14.69
C THR A 242 -13.67 -7.75 15.79
N LEU A 243 -14.07 -7.61 17.06
CA LEU A 243 -13.26 -8.04 18.22
C LEU A 243 -12.88 -9.52 18.19
N THR A 244 -13.66 -10.36 17.51
CA THR A 244 -13.42 -11.80 17.37
C THR A 244 -12.45 -12.15 16.24
N GLY A 245 -12.08 -11.18 15.39
CA GLY A 245 -11.30 -11.42 14.19
C GLY A 245 -12.02 -12.34 13.19
N LEU A 246 -11.24 -13.01 12.33
CA LEU A 246 -11.77 -13.93 11.33
C LEU A 246 -12.09 -15.31 11.93
N SER A 247 -13.28 -15.84 11.60
CA SER A 247 -13.64 -17.22 11.90
C SER A 247 -12.80 -18.22 11.08
N PRO A 248 -12.70 -19.51 11.50
CA PRO A 248 -12.01 -20.55 10.72
C PRO A 248 -12.51 -20.66 9.27
N ASP A 249 -13.82 -20.55 9.05
CA ASP A 249 -14.42 -20.57 7.71
C ASP A 249 -14.02 -19.35 6.86
N SER A 250 -13.89 -18.19 7.51
CA SER A 250 -13.42 -16.97 6.85
C SER A 250 -11.94 -17.08 6.47
N LEU A 251 -11.11 -17.69 7.33
CA LEU A 251 -9.71 -17.98 7.01
C LEU A 251 -9.57 -18.96 5.85
N GLU A 252 -10.42 -19.99 5.78
CA GLU A 252 -10.44 -20.90 4.63
C GLU A 252 -10.87 -20.17 3.35
N SER A 253 -11.78 -19.21 3.47
CA SER A 253 -12.18 -18.34 2.35
C SER A 253 -11.01 -17.47 1.87
N VAL A 254 -10.24 -16.86 2.79
CA VAL A 254 -9.00 -16.12 2.45
C VAL A 254 -8.02 -17.00 1.68
N LYS A 255 -7.78 -18.24 2.12
CA LYS A 255 -6.89 -19.19 1.43
C LYS A 255 -7.37 -19.52 0.02
N LYS A 256 -8.68 -19.76 -0.16
CA LYS A 256 -9.28 -20.04 -1.47
C LYS A 256 -9.17 -18.85 -2.42
N LEU A 257 -9.45 -17.65 -1.94
CA LEU A 257 -9.32 -16.42 -2.72
C LEU A 257 -7.86 -16.14 -3.09
N ARG A 258 -6.92 -16.31 -2.17
CA ARG A 258 -5.49 -16.21 -2.44
C ARG A 258 -5.06 -17.18 -3.55
N ALA A 259 -5.40 -18.47 -3.42
CA ALA A 259 -5.06 -19.48 -4.43
C ALA A 259 -5.66 -19.17 -5.81
N PHE A 260 -6.80 -18.48 -5.85
CA PHE A 260 -7.38 -17.97 -7.09
C PHE A 260 -6.56 -16.82 -7.69
N LEU A 261 -6.18 -15.83 -6.89
CA LEU A 261 -5.35 -14.70 -7.35
C LEU A 261 -3.94 -15.16 -7.74
N ASP A 262 -3.37 -16.17 -7.07
CA ASP A 262 -2.10 -16.78 -7.45
C ASP A 262 -2.14 -17.31 -8.88
N ARG A 263 -3.26 -17.95 -9.28
CA ARG A 263 -3.44 -18.41 -10.67
C ARG A 263 -3.58 -17.24 -11.65
N GLN A 264 -4.24 -16.15 -11.26
CA GLN A 264 -4.34 -14.96 -12.13
C GLN A 264 -2.98 -14.30 -12.34
N VAL A 265 -2.18 -14.15 -11.28
CA VAL A 265 -0.82 -13.60 -11.37
C VAL A 265 0.08 -14.52 -12.18
N ALA A 266 0.01 -15.84 -11.99
CA ALA A 266 0.74 -16.80 -12.81
C ALA A 266 0.33 -16.74 -14.29
N GLY A 267 -0.91 -16.35 -14.57
CA GLY A 267 -1.44 -16.07 -15.91
C GLY A 267 -0.99 -14.73 -16.52
N SER A 268 -0.10 -13.97 -15.85
CA SER A 268 0.36 -12.64 -16.27
C SER A 268 -0.77 -11.62 -16.41
N THR A 269 -1.58 -11.50 -15.35
CA THR A 269 -2.65 -10.49 -15.23
C THR A 269 -2.15 -9.09 -15.63
N GLN A 270 -2.99 -8.37 -16.40
CA GLN A 270 -2.71 -6.99 -16.81
C GLN A 270 -3.33 -5.98 -15.84
N LEU A 271 -4.22 -6.44 -14.94
CA LEU A 271 -4.87 -5.63 -13.95
C LEU A 271 -4.01 -5.52 -12.68
N ALA A 272 -3.39 -4.36 -12.46
CA ALA A 272 -2.52 -4.11 -11.31
C ALA A 272 -3.21 -4.42 -9.96
N GLU A 273 -4.51 -4.15 -9.88
CA GLU A 273 -5.36 -4.29 -8.69
C GLU A 273 -5.48 -5.75 -8.22
N VAL A 274 -5.14 -6.73 -9.05
CA VAL A 274 -5.01 -8.14 -8.64
C VAL A 274 -3.85 -8.32 -7.67
N TYR A 275 -2.71 -7.65 -7.89
CA TYR A 275 -1.56 -7.70 -6.99
C TYR A 275 -1.90 -7.04 -5.66
N LEU A 276 -2.48 -5.83 -5.70
CA LEU A 276 -2.88 -5.13 -4.47
C LEU A 276 -3.88 -5.96 -3.65
N LEU A 277 -4.90 -6.52 -4.29
CA LEU A 277 -5.89 -7.36 -3.61
C LEU A 277 -5.26 -8.61 -2.98
N ARG A 278 -4.26 -9.22 -3.64
CA ARG A 278 -3.55 -10.37 -3.07
C ARG A 278 -2.73 -9.97 -1.84
N ALA A 279 -2.03 -8.84 -1.88
CA ALA A 279 -1.32 -8.30 -0.72
C ALA A 279 -2.28 -8.01 0.44
N ASP A 280 -3.41 -7.38 0.15
CA ASP A 280 -4.42 -7.03 1.13
C ASP A 280 -5.08 -8.26 1.78
N LEU A 281 -5.29 -9.34 1.02
CA LEU A 281 -5.78 -10.61 1.55
C LEU A 281 -4.78 -11.27 2.50
N LEU A 282 -3.47 -11.18 2.21
CA LEU A 282 -2.43 -11.70 3.10
C LEU A 282 -2.37 -10.91 4.41
N ASP A 283 -2.67 -9.60 4.34
CA ASP A 283 -2.73 -8.75 5.53
C ASP A 283 -3.89 -9.11 6.47
N LEU A 284 -4.96 -9.73 5.97
CA LEU A 284 -6.09 -10.21 6.80
C LEU A 284 -5.75 -11.45 7.64
N LEU A 285 -4.67 -12.17 7.33
CA LEU A 285 -4.27 -13.35 8.10
C LEU A 285 -3.83 -12.94 9.53
N PRO A 286 -4.20 -13.68 10.57
CA PRO A 286 -3.67 -13.49 11.92
C PRO A 286 -2.14 -13.59 11.93
N ALA A 287 -1.49 -12.82 12.81
CA ALA A 287 -0.02 -12.77 12.89
C ALA A 287 0.60 -14.17 13.11
N GLU A 288 -0.11 -15.06 13.83
CA GLU A 288 0.31 -16.43 14.10
C GLU A 288 0.25 -17.34 12.87
N GLN A 289 -0.53 -16.96 11.85
CA GLN A 289 -0.71 -17.72 10.60
C GLN A 289 0.06 -17.10 9.42
N LYS A 290 0.49 -15.83 9.53
CA LYS A 290 1.34 -15.20 8.51
C LYS A 290 2.71 -15.86 8.49
N THR A 291 3.06 -16.48 7.37
CA THR A 291 4.41 -16.99 7.16
C THR A 291 5.34 -15.86 6.69
N GLN A 292 6.66 -16.06 6.83
CA GLN A 292 7.65 -15.16 6.25
C GLN A 292 7.49 -15.02 4.72
N GLU A 293 7.11 -16.10 4.03
CA GLU A 293 6.85 -16.08 2.59
C GLU A 293 5.65 -15.18 2.24
N ASP A 294 4.62 -15.18 3.08
CA ASP A 294 3.42 -14.34 2.89
C ASP A 294 3.76 -12.85 2.97
N LEU A 295 4.55 -12.46 3.97
CA LEU A 295 4.96 -11.06 4.14
C LEU A 295 5.83 -10.57 2.97
N ILE A 296 6.77 -11.40 2.51
CA ILE A 296 7.59 -11.12 1.33
C ILE A 296 6.70 -11.03 0.08
N GLN A 297 5.72 -11.93 -0.07
CA GLN A 297 4.81 -11.94 -1.21
C GLN A 297 3.95 -10.67 -1.23
N ALA A 298 3.36 -10.28 -0.10
CA ALA A 298 2.56 -9.06 0.01
C ALA A 298 3.37 -7.82 -0.38
N GLN A 299 4.64 -7.74 0.05
CA GLN A 299 5.52 -6.63 -0.34
C GLN A 299 5.91 -6.64 -1.82
N ASN A 300 6.18 -7.82 -2.38
CA ASN A 300 6.44 -7.94 -3.81
C ASN A 300 5.22 -7.51 -4.64
N ASP A 301 4.02 -7.88 -4.20
CA ASP A 301 2.78 -7.54 -4.88
C ASP A 301 2.48 -6.05 -4.85
N ARG A 302 2.71 -5.39 -3.71
CA ARG A 302 2.60 -3.94 -3.60
C ARG A 302 3.60 -3.22 -4.51
N LEU A 303 4.83 -3.73 -4.61
CA LEU A 303 5.82 -3.19 -5.53
C LEU A 303 5.41 -3.39 -7.00
N GLN A 304 4.89 -4.57 -7.36
CA GLN A 304 4.35 -4.82 -8.71
C GLN A 304 3.17 -3.90 -9.03
N TYR A 305 2.26 -3.71 -8.07
CA TYR A 305 1.16 -2.76 -8.17
C TYR A 305 1.65 -1.35 -8.48
N ALA A 306 2.62 -0.84 -7.73
CA ALA A 306 3.23 0.47 -7.97
C ALA A 306 3.87 0.59 -9.36
N MET A 307 4.56 -0.46 -9.81
CA MET A 307 5.18 -0.48 -11.15
C MET A 307 4.14 -0.47 -12.28
N MET A 308 3.02 -1.16 -12.11
CA MET A 308 1.98 -1.26 -13.14
C MET A 308 1.02 -0.07 -13.16
N GLY A 309 0.69 0.51 -12.00
CA GLY A 309 -0.32 1.56 -11.89
C GLY A 309 0.23 2.99 -12.08
N ARG A 310 1.49 3.18 -12.45
CA ARG A 310 2.01 4.53 -12.72
C ARG A 310 1.54 4.99 -14.10
N LYS A 311 0.59 5.93 -14.14
CA LYS A 311 0.29 6.66 -15.39
C LYS A 311 1.54 7.43 -15.81
N PRO A 312 1.93 7.42 -17.09
CA PRO A 312 2.99 8.30 -17.59
C PRO A 312 2.63 9.73 -17.19
N THR A 313 3.46 10.39 -16.39
CA THR A 313 3.18 11.75 -15.91
C THR A 313 3.08 12.72 -17.10
N GLU A 314 2.13 13.65 -17.04
CA GLU A 314 1.87 14.64 -18.11
C GLU A 314 2.97 15.67 -18.47
N PRO A 315 4.14 15.85 -17.77
CA PRO A 315 5.13 16.83 -18.21
C PRO A 315 5.67 16.61 -19.63
N GLU A 316 5.49 15.42 -20.21
CA GLU A 316 5.89 15.11 -21.59
C GLU A 316 4.98 15.71 -22.67
N LYS A 317 3.79 16.26 -22.34
CA LYS A 317 2.92 16.90 -23.34
C LYS A 317 3.43 18.28 -23.79
N GLN A 318 4.39 18.89 -23.08
CA GLN A 318 5.01 20.17 -23.45
C GLN A 318 6.30 19.97 -24.29
N GLY A 319 6.13 19.67 -25.58
CA GLY A 319 7.05 20.11 -26.65
C GLY A 319 8.47 19.54 -26.76
N VAL A 320 8.97 18.70 -25.85
CA VAL A 320 10.30 18.07 -26.03
C VAL A 320 10.20 16.86 -26.97
N ALA A 321 11.12 16.80 -27.94
CA ALA A 321 11.16 15.95 -29.13
C ALA A 321 10.46 14.57 -29.03
N LEU A 322 9.55 14.32 -29.98
CA LEU A 322 8.76 13.10 -30.20
C LEU A 322 9.56 11.77 -30.25
N THR A 323 10.89 11.80 -30.35
CA THR A 323 11.74 10.60 -30.50
C THR A 323 12.27 10.03 -29.19
N ALA A 324 12.07 10.68 -28.03
CA ALA A 324 12.41 10.14 -26.71
C ALA A 324 11.20 9.59 -25.93
N ARG A 325 10.00 9.69 -26.51
CA ARG A 325 8.73 9.31 -25.87
C ARG A 325 8.50 7.80 -25.92
N ALA A 326 7.96 7.27 -24.82
CA ALA A 326 7.36 5.93 -24.66
C ALA A 326 8.26 4.78 -24.13
N ALA A 327 9.36 5.07 -23.43
CA ALA A 327 9.86 4.05 -22.51
C ALA A 327 8.99 4.09 -21.24
N PRO A 328 8.34 2.99 -20.82
CA PRO A 328 7.71 2.93 -19.51
C PRO A 328 8.72 3.33 -18.43
N PRO A 329 8.31 3.99 -17.34
CA PRO A 329 9.23 4.40 -16.28
C PRO A 329 10.10 3.21 -15.90
N ASP A 330 11.41 3.42 -15.86
CA ASP A 330 12.36 2.36 -15.55
C ASP A 330 11.94 1.74 -14.20
N LYS A 331 11.78 0.42 -14.15
CA LYS A 331 11.31 -0.32 -12.97
C LYS A 331 12.05 0.12 -11.69
N TYR A 332 13.33 0.46 -11.82
CA TYR A 332 14.16 0.89 -10.71
C TYR A 332 13.83 2.30 -10.20
N GLU A 333 13.34 3.19 -11.06
CA GLU A 333 12.89 4.51 -10.63
C GLU A 333 11.65 4.38 -9.75
N VAL A 334 10.70 3.53 -10.15
CA VAL A 334 9.51 3.24 -9.32
C VAL A 334 9.92 2.60 -8.00
N MET A 335 10.82 1.60 -8.02
CA MET A 335 11.36 0.98 -6.81
C MET A 335 11.97 2.01 -5.85
N ALA A 336 12.75 2.96 -6.38
CA ALA A 336 13.38 4.01 -5.58
C ALA A 336 12.36 5.03 -5.03
N GLN A 337 11.26 5.28 -5.73
CA GLN A 337 10.21 6.18 -5.26
C GLN A 337 9.35 5.58 -4.15
N VAL A 338 8.99 4.30 -4.27
CA VAL A 338 8.20 3.61 -3.24
C VAL A 338 9.03 3.21 -2.02
N ARG A 339 10.36 3.15 -2.15
CA ARG A 339 11.30 2.90 -1.04
C ARG A 339 12.42 3.94 -1.07
N PRO A 340 12.10 5.20 -0.71
CA PRO A 340 12.99 6.33 -0.92
C PRO A 340 14.18 6.35 0.04
N ALA A 341 15.19 7.13 -0.32
CA ALA A 341 16.25 7.54 0.60
C ALA A 341 16.20 9.08 0.68
N LEU A 342 15.53 9.58 1.71
CA LEU A 342 15.16 10.99 1.86
C LEU A 342 16.28 11.74 2.57
N ARG A 343 16.83 12.78 1.94
CA ARG A 343 17.88 13.62 2.51
C ARG A 343 17.39 14.32 3.77
N MET A 344 18.23 14.28 4.81
CA MET A 344 17.98 14.99 6.05
C MET A 344 18.84 16.25 6.17
N GLN A 345 18.28 17.25 6.85
CA GLN A 345 18.98 18.44 7.29
C GLN A 345 18.43 18.87 8.66
N ASP A 346 19.32 19.11 9.62
CA ASP A 346 18.94 19.57 10.97
C ASP A 346 17.80 18.72 11.58
N ASP A 347 17.95 17.39 11.48
CA ASP A 347 17.02 16.36 12.00
C ASP A 347 15.67 16.24 11.29
N ARG A 348 15.47 17.00 10.21
CA ARG A 348 14.25 17.00 9.40
C ARG A 348 14.53 16.46 8.02
N VAL A 349 13.52 15.91 7.37
CA VAL A 349 13.63 15.56 5.96
C VAL A 349 13.54 16.84 5.12
N SER A 350 14.54 17.03 4.27
CA SER A 350 14.65 18.16 3.35
C SER A 350 14.03 17.89 1.97
N ASP A 351 13.90 16.62 1.61
CA ASP A 351 13.27 16.19 0.36
C ASP A 351 11.75 16.24 0.46
N VAL A 352 11.07 16.39 -0.68
CA VAL A 352 9.61 16.22 -0.75
C VAL A 352 9.27 14.76 -0.54
N PHE A 353 8.39 14.46 0.40
CA PHE A 353 7.90 13.10 0.60
C PHE A 353 7.16 12.60 -0.64
N PRO A 354 7.47 11.37 -1.10
CA PRO A 354 6.58 10.67 -2.03
C PRO A 354 5.17 10.65 -1.45
N GLU A 355 4.17 10.85 -2.30
CA GLU A 355 2.75 10.88 -1.91
C GLU A 355 2.38 9.69 -1.03
N SER A 356 2.91 8.52 -1.36
CA SER A 356 2.67 7.28 -0.65
C SER A 356 3.23 7.22 0.77
N TRP A 357 4.27 8.01 1.08
CA TRP A 357 4.89 8.09 2.41
C TRP A 357 4.47 9.30 3.22
N GLN A 358 3.78 10.28 2.62
CA GLN A 358 3.41 11.54 3.28
C GLN A 358 2.66 11.29 4.58
N GLN A 359 1.67 10.40 4.57
CA GLN A 359 0.86 10.13 5.76
C GLN A 359 1.68 9.52 6.90
N LEU A 360 2.51 8.52 6.60
CA LEU A 360 3.29 7.80 7.62
C LEU A 360 4.42 8.64 8.20
N LEU A 361 5.00 9.55 7.41
CA LEU A 361 6.12 10.39 7.84
C LEU A 361 5.70 11.78 8.34
N LYS A 362 4.40 12.11 8.28
CA LYS A 362 3.88 13.44 8.66
C LYS A 362 4.25 13.82 10.09
N SER A 363 4.13 12.89 11.05
CA SER A 363 4.50 13.13 12.45
C SER A 363 5.98 13.54 12.61
N GLY A 364 6.88 12.86 11.89
CA GLY A 364 8.30 13.16 11.87
C GLY A 364 8.65 14.45 11.10
N GLN A 365 7.79 14.89 10.20
CA GLN A 365 7.96 16.18 9.52
C GLN A 365 7.84 17.36 10.49
N ASP A 366 6.83 17.31 11.35
CA ASP A 366 6.53 18.38 12.29
C ASP A 366 7.48 18.35 13.50
N SER A 367 7.75 17.14 14.02
CA SER A 367 8.53 16.94 15.25
C SER A 367 10.02 16.64 15.03
N GLY A 368 10.43 16.39 13.78
CA GLY A 368 11.75 15.87 13.44
C GLY A 368 11.89 14.37 13.74
N PHE A 369 13.06 13.80 13.43
CA PHE A 369 13.37 12.41 13.73
C PHE A 369 14.47 12.35 14.78
N PRO A 370 14.16 12.23 16.09
CA PRO A 370 15.13 12.43 17.17
C PRO A 370 16.40 11.56 17.08
N VAL A 371 16.27 10.33 16.57
CA VAL A 371 17.40 9.39 16.37
C VAL A 371 18.44 9.93 15.39
N SER A 372 18.07 10.85 14.48
CA SER A 372 19.03 11.47 13.55
C SER A 372 20.15 12.23 14.26
N ARG A 373 19.85 12.93 15.37
CA ARG A 373 20.83 13.66 16.19
C ARG A 373 21.89 12.76 16.79
N ALA A 374 21.50 11.53 17.11
CA ALA A 374 22.38 10.53 17.70
C ALA A 374 23.17 9.76 16.63
N THR A 375 22.79 9.88 15.36
CA THR A 375 23.33 9.09 14.26
C THR A 375 24.35 9.89 13.47
N GLY A 376 25.47 9.28 13.13
CA GLY A 376 26.58 9.94 12.46
C GLY A 376 27.35 9.03 11.51
N SER A 377 28.27 9.63 10.77
CA SER A 377 29.18 8.91 9.89
C SER A 377 30.47 8.57 10.62
N LEU A 378 30.87 7.31 10.58
CA LEU A 378 32.16 6.81 11.04
C LEU A 378 33.05 6.62 9.81
N PHE A 379 34.20 7.29 9.80
CA PHE A 379 35.18 7.17 8.73
C PHE A 379 36.51 6.67 9.27
N ILE A 380 37.01 5.61 8.63
CA ILE A 380 38.19 4.86 9.02
C ILE A 380 39.24 5.08 7.96
N GLN A 381 40.29 5.82 8.31
CA GLN A 381 41.43 6.05 7.43
C GLN A 381 42.44 4.91 7.60
N LYS A 382 42.56 4.08 6.57
CA LYS A 382 43.47 2.94 6.54
C LYS A 382 44.91 3.37 6.22
N PRO A 383 45.92 2.56 6.57
CA PRO A 383 47.31 2.86 6.25
C PRO A 383 47.61 3.00 4.75
N ASP A 384 46.78 2.41 3.89
CA ASP A 384 46.88 2.52 2.42
C ASP A 384 46.29 3.83 1.86
N GLY A 385 45.81 4.72 2.73
CA GLY A 385 45.20 6.00 2.37
C GLY A 385 43.74 5.90 1.96
N LYS A 386 43.14 4.71 1.89
CA LYS A 386 41.71 4.56 1.62
C LYS A 386 40.89 4.91 2.87
N THR A 387 39.79 5.59 2.64
CA THR A 387 38.78 5.85 3.67
C THR A 387 37.62 4.89 3.49
N THR A 388 37.21 4.24 4.58
CA THR A 388 35.95 3.49 4.62
C THR A 388 34.92 4.27 5.42
N TYR A 389 33.71 4.39 4.88
CA TYR A 389 32.59 5.06 5.52
C TYR A 389 31.59 4.02 6.04
N LEU A 390 31.12 4.24 7.26
CA LEU A 390 30.11 3.47 7.96
C LEU A 390 29.15 4.44 8.66
N THR A 391 28.04 3.92 9.15
CA THR A 391 27.15 4.66 10.04
C THR A 391 27.34 4.15 11.46
N ALA A 392 27.29 5.03 12.44
CA ALA A 392 27.26 4.67 13.86
C ALA A 392 26.28 5.57 14.59
N PHE A 393 25.82 5.16 15.77
CA PHE A 393 24.93 6.00 16.58
C PHE A 393 25.27 5.95 18.06
N ALA A 394 25.02 7.06 18.75
CA ALA A 394 25.29 7.22 20.17
C ALA A 394 24.29 6.42 21.02
N VAL A 395 24.82 5.53 21.87
CA VAL A 395 24.03 4.68 22.79
C VAL A 395 24.25 5.05 24.26
N ALA A 396 25.29 5.82 24.55
CA ALA A 396 25.54 6.43 25.85
C ALA A 396 26.47 7.66 25.71
N PRO A 397 26.67 8.49 26.75
CA PRO A 397 27.69 9.52 26.75
C PRO A 397 29.05 8.95 26.34
N ARG A 398 29.65 9.54 25.31
CA ARG A 398 30.89 9.10 24.66
C ARG A 398 30.91 7.67 24.09
N VAL A 399 29.79 6.96 24.01
CA VAL A 399 29.73 5.60 23.45
C VAL A 399 28.87 5.57 22.20
N ILE A 400 29.44 5.09 21.10
CA ILE A 400 28.71 4.81 19.86
C ILE A 400 28.69 3.31 19.56
N MET A 401 27.64 2.86 18.87
CA MET A 401 27.48 1.50 18.38
C MET A 401 27.53 1.49 16.86
N THR A 402 28.18 0.47 16.29
CA THR A 402 28.30 0.24 14.83
C THR A 402 28.49 -1.25 14.55
N VAL A 403 28.51 -1.63 13.27
CA VAL A 403 29.10 -2.91 12.84
C VAL A 403 30.61 -2.94 13.07
N GLY A 404 31.14 -4.12 13.38
CA GLY A 404 32.53 -4.32 13.76
C GLY A 404 33.45 -4.81 12.63
N ASP A 405 33.03 -4.76 11.36
CA ASP A 405 33.72 -5.46 10.25
C ASP A 405 35.13 -4.92 9.98
N HIS A 406 35.42 -3.74 10.52
CA HIS A 406 36.71 -3.06 10.44
C HIS A 406 37.51 -3.12 11.74
N VAL A 407 36.96 -3.70 12.81
CA VAL A 407 37.70 -3.89 14.06
C VAL A 407 38.81 -4.93 13.82
N PRO A 408 40.07 -4.65 14.18
CA PRO A 408 41.16 -5.61 14.03
C PRO A 408 40.83 -6.94 14.74
N PRO A 409 41.09 -8.12 14.12
CA PRO A 409 40.74 -9.40 14.71
C PRO A 409 41.28 -9.64 16.13
N LEU A 410 42.44 -9.06 16.44
CA LEU A 410 43.06 -9.12 17.77
C LEU A 410 42.28 -8.38 18.88
N MET A 411 41.34 -7.51 18.51
CA MET A 411 40.49 -6.74 19.43
C MET A 411 39.09 -7.36 19.58
N LEU A 412 38.75 -8.39 18.80
CA LEU A 412 37.49 -9.10 18.93
C LEU A 412 37.45 -9.91 20.22
N ASP A 413 36.28 -9.95 20.84
CA ASP A 413 35.94 -10.70 22.06
C ASP A 413 36.88 -10.43 23.25
N GLN A 414 37.55 -9.27 23.27
CA GLN A 414 38.36 -8.85 24.42
C GLN A 414 37.45 -8.43 25.58
N ASP A 415 37.83 -8.84 26.79
CA ASP A 415 37.11 -8.58 28.05
C ASP A 415 37.38 -7.18 28.63
N ARG A 416 38.14 -6.36 27.91
CA ARG A 416 38.54 -5.02 28.33
C ARG A 416 38.74 -4.09 27.13
N PRO A 417 38.51 -2.78 27.30
CA PRO A 417 38.72 -1.80 26.24
C PRO A 417 40.14 -1.85 25.65
N GLN A 418 40.22 -1.76 24.32
CA GLN A 418 41.47 -1.77 23.56
C GLN A 418 41.70 -0.42 22.86
N PRO A 419 42.88 0.21 23.00
CA PRO A 419 43.21 1.40 22.22
C PRO A 419 43.33 1.05 20.73
N LEU A 420 42.90 1.95 19.85
CA LEU A 420 43.07 1.77 18.41
C LEU A 420 44.56 1.82 18.03
N LEU A 421 44.99 0.89 17.17
CA LEU A 421 46.38 0.75 16.74
C LEU A 421 46.53 1.13 15.25
N GLY A 422 47.30 2.19 14.97
CA GLY A 422 47.74 2.56 13.62
C GLY A 422 46.69 3.21 12.70
N GLU A 423 45.41 2.89 12.86
CA GLU A 423 44.32 3.50 12.10
C GLU A 423 43.76 4.74 12.80
N THR A 424 43.37 5.76 12.01
CA THR A 424 42.67 6.93 12.55
C THR A 424 41.18 6.78 12.29
N TRP A 425 40.42 6.62 13.38
CA TRP A 425 38.98 6.49 13.35
C TRP A 425 38.35 7.79 13.82
N ARG A 426 37.45 8.35 13.02
CA ARG A 426 36.78 9.61 13.32
C ARG A 426 35.29 9.47 13.06
N PHE A 427 34.51 10.19 13.86
CA PHE A 427 33.07 10.16 13.83
C PHE A 427 32.51 11.57 13.73
N THR A 428 31.44 11.78 12.97
CA THR A 428 30.78 13.08 12.84
C THR A 428 29.26 12.94 12.94
N PHE A 429 28.64 13.88 13.66
CA PHE A 429 27.18 14.04 13.69
C PHE A 429 26.67 15.06 12.66
N ASP A 430 27.51 15.54 11.74
CA ASP A 430 27.08 16.47 10.69
C ASP A 430 26.23 15.76 9.62
N ASP A 431 25.36 16.51 8.95
CA ASP A 431 24.53 15.97 7.85
C ASP A 431 25.34 15.57 6.62
N ASP A 432 26.53 16.16 6.41
CA ASP A 432 27.48 15.82 5.34
C ASP A 432 28.68 15.08 5.96
N GLY A 433 28.63 13.76 5.92
CA GLY A 433 29.70 12.89 6.43
C GLY A 433 30.93 12.85 5.52
N GLY A 434 30.79 13.23 4.24
CA GLY A 434 31.89 13.34 3.30
C GLY A 434 32.76 14.58 3.53
N ASN A 435 32.15 15.66 4.04
CA ASN A 435 32.84 16.92 4.35
C ASN A 435 32.39 17.50 5.72
N PRO A 436 32.75 16.83 6.84
CA PRO A 436 32.30 17.24 8.15
C PRO A 436 32.96 18.55 8.60
N LYS A 437 32.16 19.42 9.22
CA LYS A 437 32.63 20.63 9.91
C LYS A 437 33.23 20.29 11.27
N GLN A 438 32.64 19.32 11.96
CA GLN A 438 33.09 18.82 13.24
C GLN A 438 33.25 17.30 13.21
N SER A 439 34.33 16.80 13.81
CA SER A 439 34.56 15.37 13.95
C SER A 439 35.18 15.06 15.30
N HIS A 440 34.84 13.92 15.85
CA HIS A 440 35.29 13.39 17.12
C HIS A 440 36.26 12.23 16.88
N LEU A 441 37.37 12.22 17.62
CA LEU A 441 38.29 11.09 17.59
C LEU A 441 37.67 9.90 18.31
N VAL A 442 37.73 8.72 17.70
CA VAL A 442 37.45 7.46 18.41
C VAL A 442 38.73 7.03 19.13
N THR A 443 38.68 6.83 20.43
CA THR A 443 39.87 6.57 21.26
C THR A 443 40.12 5.09 21.49
N GLN A 444 39.08 4.29 21.62
CA GLN A 444 39.18 2.87 21.92
C GLN A 444 37.98 2.07 21.42
N VAL A 445 38.21 0.78 21.20
CA VAL A 445 37.17 -0.25 21.09
C VAL A 445 36.84 -0.70 22.50
N ILE A 446 35.64 -0.39 22.99
CA ILE A 446 35.17 -0.79 24.33
C ILE A 446 34.94 -2.30 24.33
N PHE A 447 34.24 -2.78 23.31
CA PHE A 447 33.91 -4.17 23.10
C PHE A 447 33.60 -4.39 21.62
N ALA A 448 34.00 -5.53 21.08
CA ALA A 448 33.59 -5.97 19.77
C ALA A 448 33.29 -7.46 19.82
N TRP A 449 32.16 -7.86 19.25
CA TRP A 449 31.70 -9.24 19.22
C TRP A 449 31.68 -9.77 17.80
N HIS A 450 32.01 -11.04 17.64
CA HIS A 450 31.97 -11.75 16.37
C HIS A 450 31.10 -13.00 16.44
N ASP A 451 29.97 -12.98 15.72
CA ASP A 451 29.12 -14.14 15.54
C ASP A 451 29.72 -15.09 14.50
N THR A 452 30.30 -16.18 14.98
CA THR A 452 30.78 -17.28 14.14
C THR A 452 29.73 -18.37 13.91
N SER A 453 28.56 -18.28 14.55
CA SER A 453 27.50 -19.30 14.46
C SER A 453 26.73 -19.22 13.15
N SER A 454 26.79 -18.08 12.46
CA SER A 454 26.13 -17.84 11.17
C SER A 454 27.06 -18.10 9.99
N THR A 455 26.51 -18.54 8.86
CA THR A 455 27.23 -18.66 7.59
C THR A 455 27.73 -17.32 7.03
N ALA A 456 27.12 -16.22 7.47
CA ALA A 456 27.59 -14.86 7.23
C ALA A 456 28.03 -14.29 8.58
N PRO A 457 29.34 -14.26 8.88
CA PRO A 457 29.81 -13.77 10.16
C PRO A 457 29.35 -12.34 10.38
N ARG A 458 28.94 -12.03 11.60
CA ARG A 458 28.39 -10.72 11.95
C ARG A 458 29.23 -10.12 13.05
N THR A 459 29.57 -8.86 12.93
CA THR A 459 30.36 -8.18 13.94
C THR A 459 29.64 -6.94 14.43
N ILE A 460 29.79 -6.65 15.71
CA ILE A 460 29.40 -5.37 16.29
C ILE A 460 30.58 -4.75 17.02
N ALA A 461 30.54 -3.44 17.17
CA ALA A 461 31.51 -2.72 17.98
C ALA A 461 30.84 -1.62 18.80
N LEU A 462 31.24 -1.54 20.07
CA LEU A 462 31.06 -0.38 20.93
C LEU A 462 32.36 0.39 20.95
N LEU A 463 32.29 1.66 20.57
CA LEU A 463 33.45 2.53 20.43
C LEU A 463 33.33 3.72 21.37
N GLU A 464 34.46 4.18 21.90
CA GLU A 464 34.50 5.38 22.74
C GLU A 464 34.94 6.61 21.94
N LEU A 465 34.21 7.71 22.11
CA LEU A 465 34.57 9.03 21.60
C LEU A 465 35.42 9.79 22.62
N ALA A 466 36.38 10.57 22.13
CA ALA A 466 37.14 11.51 22.96
C ALA A 466 36.22 12.55 23.63
N GLU A 467 35.27 13.08 22.86
CA GLU A 467 34.33 14.12 23.27
C GLU A 467 32.95 13.81 22.70
N HIS A 468 31.90 14.09 23.46
CA HIS A 468 30.51 13.92 23.05
C HIS A 468 29.63 14.94 23.77
N ASP A 469 29.07 15.90 23.03
CA ASP A 469 28.05 16.83 23.53
C ASP A 469 26.69 16.14 23.53
N THR A 470 26.32 15.56 24.67
CA THR A 470 25.06 14.81 24.83
C THR A 470 23.82 15.69 24.88
N GLN A 471 23.97 17.01 25.03
CA GLN A 471 22.82 17.92 24.94
C GLN A 471 22.42 18.14 23.48
N ARG A 472 23.43 18.29 22.61
CA ARG A 472 23.21 18.43 21.16
C ARG A 472 22.92 17.09 20.49
N HIS A 473 23.60 16.03 20.91
CA HIS A 473 23.52 14.69 20.34
C HIS A 473 23.12 13.68 21.43
N PRO A 474 21.86 13.67 21.88
CA PRO A 474 21.44 12.76 22.94
C PRO A 474 21.56 11.30 22.50
N PRO A 475 22.03 10.39 23.36
CA PRO A 475 22.00 8.96 23.08
C PRO A 475 20.58 8.44 22.81
N VAL A 476 20.46 7.41 21.98
CA VAL A 476 19.18 6.77 21.65
C VAL A 476 18.67 5.86 22.77
N THR A 477 17.37 5.59 22.77
CA THR A 477 16.79 4.48 23.55
C THR A 477 16.89 3.18 22.74
N LEU A 478 17.29 2.10 23.39
CA LEU A 478 17.40 0.78 22.79
C LEU A 478 16.24 -0.10 23.26
N GLU A 479 15.72 -0.95 22.38
CA GLU A 479 14.78 -2.00 22.76
C GLU A 479 15.50 -3.13 23.51
N TRP A 480 15.05 -3.42 24.73
CA TRP A 480 15.63 -4.43 25.62
C TRP A 480 14.79 -5.70 25.73
N ASN A 481 13.51 -5.66 25.37
CA ASN A 481 12.58 -6.76 25.56
C ASN A 481 12.72 -7.80 24.44
N PRO A 482 13.23 -9.03 24.71
CA PRO A 482 13.36 -10.06 23.68
C PRO A 482 12.01 -10.54 23.11
N GLU A 483 10.93 -10.35 23.86
CA GLU A 483 9.57 -10.72 23.45
C GLU A 483 8.99 -9.75 22.42
N SER A 484 9.43 -8.48 22.40
CA SER A 484 8.94 -7.48 21.44
C SER A 484 9.48 -7.69 20.02
N VAL A 485 10.57 -8.45 19.86
CA VAL A 485 11.18 -8.71 18.53
C VAL A 485 10.18 -9.27 17.52
N LYS A 486 9.27 -10.14 17.96
CA LYS A 486 8.21 -10.70 17.10
C LYS A 486 7.15 -9.64 16.74
N SER A 487 6.85 -8.70 17.64
CA SER A 487 5.84 -7.66 17.40
C SER A 487 6.32 -6.57 16.42
N HIS A 488 7.62 -6.49 16.15
CA HIS A 488 8.18 -5.61 15.11
C HIS A 488 8.04 -6.19 13.69
N VAL A 489 7.77 -7.49 13.54
CA VAL A 489 7.44 -8.04 12.22
C VAL A 489 6.16 -7.37 11.71
N ASP A 490 6.14 -7.04 10.42
CA ASP A 490 5.04 -6.36 9.77
C ASP A 490 4.88 -4.88 10.15
N GLN A 491 5.79 -4.31 10.95
CA GLN A 491 5.78 -2.90 11.35
C GLN A 491 6.59 -2.02 10.40
N TYR A 492 6.17 -0.76 10.28
CA TYR A 492 6.95 0.27 9.62
C TYR A 492 8.16 0.66 10.45
N VAL A 493 9.28 0.78 9.77
CA VAL A 493 10.58 1.10 10.34
C VAL A 493 11.29 2.07 9.43
N TYR A 494 12.31 2.73 9.95
CA TYR A 494 13.24 3.49 9.13
C TYR A 494 14.67 3.26 9.59
N VAL A 495 15.59 3.52 8.67
CA VAL A 495 17.03 3.53 8.90
C VAL A 495 17.54 4.94 8.65
N ILE A 496 18.35 5.47 9.56
CA ILE A 496 19.09 6.72 9.32
C ILE A 496 20.54 6.37 9.09
N GLY A 497 21.11 6.79 7.98
CA GLY A 497 22.52 6.54 7.70
C GLY A 497 23.09 7.41 6.60
N TYR A 498 24.33 7.10 6.23
CA TYR A 498 25.13 7.86 5.28
C TYR A 498 25.40 7.00 4.04
N PRO A 499 24.43 6.88 3.11
CA PRO A 499 24.61 6.09 1.92
C PRO A 499 25.72 6.65 1.02
N SER A 500 26.68 5.80 0.73
CA SER A 500 27.80 6.03 -0.18
C SER A 500 27.56 5.37 -1.54
N GLU A 501 28.33 5.79 -2.54
CA GLU A 501 28.38 5.08 -3.83
C GLU A 501 28.99 3.67 -3.64
N GLY A 502 28.39 2.66 -4.27
CA GLY A 502 28.88 1.29 -4.20
C GLY A 502 28.52 0.49 -5.45
N SER A 503 29.38 -0.46 -5.82
CA SER A 503 29.21 -1.28 -7.02
C SER A 503 28.13 -2.37 -6.94
N ASN A 504 27.50 -2.54 -5.77
CA ASN A 504 26.66 -3.70 -5.46
C ASN A 504 25.18 -3.49 -5.82
N LEU A 505 24.81 -2.34 -6.38
CA LEU A 505 23.45 -2.01 -6.81
C LEU A 505 23.47 -1.52 -8.27
N PRO A 506 22.40 -1.80 -9.06
CA PRO A 506 22.29 -1.26 -10.41
C PRO A 506 22.35 0.26 -10.42
N LYS A 507 23.12 0.85 -11.33
CA LYS A 507 23.31 2.31 -11.41
C LYS A 507 22.00 3.07 -11.66
N ASN A 508 21.09 2.48 -12.43
CA ASN A 508 19.77 3.02 -12.70
C ASN A 508 18.79 2.87 -11.53
N PHE A 509 19.11 2.10 -10.50
CA PHE A 509 18.43 2.15 -9.20
C PHE A 509 19.06 3.18 -8.27
N LEU A 510 20.40 3.23 -8.20
CA LEU A 510 21.13 4.15 -7.33
C LEU A 510 20.86 5.62 -7.67
N ARG A 511 20.81 5.97 -8.96
CA ARG A 511 20.63 7.37 -9.39
C ARG A 511 19.26 7.93 -8.98
N PRO A 512 18.11 7.26 -9.21
CA PRO A 512 16.83 7.70 -8.67
C PRO A 512 16.78 7.70 -7.14
N LEU A 513 17.47 6.77 -6.47
CA LEU A 513 17.45 6.65 -5.01
C LEU A 513 18.24 7.75 -4.30
N LEU A 514 19.45 8.05 -4.77
CA LEU A 514 20.38 8.97 -4.10
C LEU A 514 20.63 10.28 -4.88
N GLY A 515 20.22 10.36 -6.14
CA GLY A 515 20.61 11.47 -7.02
C GLY A 515 22.13 11.50 -7.24
N ASN A 516 22.73 12.68 -7.10
CA ASN A 516 24.17 12.91 -7.27
C ASN A 516 24.88 13.25 -5.95
N THR A 517 24.24 13.04 -4.81
CA THR A 517 24.76 13.40 -3.48
C THR A 517 24.87 12.15 -2.60
N TYR A 518 26.11 11.78 -2.30
CA TYR A 518 26.50 10.65 -1.47
C TYR A 518 27.04 11.13 -0.13
N ASP A 519 27.18 10.22 0.82
CA ASP A 519 27.76 10.47 2.15
C ASP A 519 27.02 11.58 2.93
N VAL A 520 25.76 11.81 2.57
CA VAL A 520 24.85 12.72 3.27
C VAL A 520 23.86 11.90 4.08
N ARG A 521 23.46 12.42 5.24
CA ARG A 521 22.47 11.78 6.11
C ARG A 521 21.14 11.62 5.37
N ARG A 522 20.61 10.39 5.36
CA ARG A 522 19.30 10.08 4.79
C ARG A 522 18.46 9.24 5.73
N LEU A 523 17.16 9.49 5.69
CA LEU A 523 16.12 8.63 6.23
C LEU A 523 15.64 7.68 5.12
N MET A 524 15.74 6.39 5.35
CA MET A 524 15.30 5.34 4.44
C MET A 524 14.17 4.56 5.13
N PRO A 525 12.89 4.80 4.78
CA PRO A 525 11.77 4.11 5.40
C PRO A 525 11.46 2.78 4.70
N GLY A 526 10.73 1.92 5.40
CA GLY A 526 10.28 0.62 4.90
C GLY A 526 9.47 -0.14 5.96
N ARG A 527 9.34 -1.46 5.77
CA ARG A 527 8.60 -2.37 6.65
C ARG A 527 9.45 -3.59 6.96
N VAL A 528 9.36 -4.11 8.18
CA VAL A 528 9.98 -5.39 8.53
C VAL A 528 9.15 -6.51 7.91
N VAL A 529 9.76 -7.29 7.03
CA VAL A 529 9.09 -8.37 6.29
C VAL A 529 9.33 -9.73 6.92
N SER A 530 10.39 -9.90 7.70
CA SER A 530 10.66 -11.20 8.32
C SER A 530 11.70 -11.15 9.42
N LEU A 531 11.78 -12.24 10.18
CA LEU A 531 12.75 -12.47 11.26
C LEU A 531 13.50 -13.78 10.99
N THR A 532 14.82 -13.81 11.18
CA THR A 532 15.65 -15.00 10.90
C THR A 532 16.70 -15.24 11.99
N PRO A 533 16.71 -16.41 12.66
CA PRO A 533 15.73 -17.49 12.54
C PRO A 533 14.35 -17.03 13.03
N GLY A 534 13.28 -17.57 12.43
CA GLY A 534 11.90 -17.25 12.82
C GLY A 534 11.45 -17.91 14.12
N GLN A 535 12.16 -18.95 14.57
CA GLN A 535 11.91 -19.61 15.86
C GLN A 535 12.67 -18.91 16.99
N GLU A 536 12.23 -19.16 18.24
CA GLU A 536 12.95 -18.65 19.40
C GLU A 536 14.39 -19.16 19.39
N PRO A 537 15.36 -18.24 19.40
CA PRO A 537 16.76 -18.60 19.31
C PRO A 537 17.15 -19.42 20.54
N ARG A 538 18.12 -20.32 20.36
CA ARG A 538 18.91 -20.82 21.50
C ARG A 538 19.59 -19.63 22.19
N PRO A 539 19.92 -19.72 23.49
CA PRO A 539 20.80 -18.74 24.13
C PRO A 539 22.03 -18.54 23.24
N SER A 540 22.42 -17.28 22.97
CA SER A 540 23.50 -16.83 22.05
C SER A 540 23.21 -16.63 20.56
N VAL A 541 22.01 -16.94 20.05
CA VAL A 541 21.68 -16.65 18.64
C VAL A 541 20.98 -15.29 18.52
N VAL A 542 21.59 -14.36 17.78
CA VAL A 542 21.01 -13.04 17.51
C VAL A 542 20.14 -13.11 16.25
N ARG A 543 18.83 -12.89 16.40
CA ARG A 543 17.92 -12.86 15.25
C ARG A 543 18.20 -11.64 14.38
N ALA A 544 18.03 -11.81 13.08
CA ALA A 544 18.09 -10.76 12.09
C ALA A 544 16.67 -10.37 11.65
N LEU A 545 16.35 -9.09 11.77
CA LEU A 545 15.22 -8.45 11.13
C LEU A 545 15.57 -8.19 9.66
N ARG A 546 14.70 -8.62 8.75
CA ARG A 546 14.78 -8.25 7.33
C ARG A 546 13.69 -7.23 7.05
N SER A 547 14.07 -6.08 6.50
CA SER A 547 13.16 -5.04 6.05
C SER A 547 13.33 -4.79 4.56
N ASP A 548 12.34 -4.17 3.94
CA ASP A 548 12.40 -3.75 2.55
C ASP A 548 12.98 -2.32 2.36
N VAL A 549 13.70 -1.83 3.37
CA VAL A 549 14.39 -0.54 3.32
C VAL A 549 15.52 -0.56 2.28
N SER A 550 15.52 0.42 1.39
CA SER A 550 16.52 0.58 0.32
C SER A 550 17.83 1.20 0.82
N THR A 551 18.71 0.37 1.38
CA THR A 551 20.04 0.78 1.87
C THR A 551 21.15 0.59 0.82
N THR A 552 22.27 1.30 0.99
CA THR A 552 23.47 1.17 0.13
C THR A 552 24.74 0.96 0.98
N VAL A 553 25.91 0.97 0.34
CA VAL A 553 27.20 1.02 1.07
C VAL A 553 27.23 2.25 1.99
N GLY A 554 27.97 2.20 3.10
CA GLY A 554 28.05 3.31 4.07
C GLY A 554 26.94 3.32 5.13
N VAL A 555 25.82 2.64 4.87
CA VAL A 555 24.68 2.55 5.82
C VAL A 555 24.91 1.49 6.91
N ALA A 556 25.83 0.55 6.73
CA ALA A 556 26.12 -0.48 7.74
C ALA A 556 26.49 0.17 9.09
N GLY A 557 25.90 -0.33 10.17
CA GLY A 557 25.97 0.21 11.53
C GLY A 557 24.86 1.22 11.87
N ALA A 558 23.98 1.55 10.93
CA ALA A 558 22.83 2.43 11.16
C ALA A 558 21.78 1.83 12.12
N PRO A 559 21.10 2.66 12.92
CA PRO A 559 19.98 2.21 13.74
C PRO A 559 18.75 1.91 12.86
N LEU A 560 18.10 0.78 13.13
CA LEU A 560 16.75 0.48 12.66
C LEU A 560 15.76 0.90 13.75
N VAL A 561 14.84 1.81 13.43
CA VAL A 561 13.92 2.45 14.39
C VAL A 561 12.48 2.11 14.05
N ASP A 562 11.65 1.85 15.06
CA ASP A 562 10.20 1.69 14.88
C ASP A 562 9.57 3.06 14.56
N LEU A 563 8.83 3.16 13.46
CA LEU A 563 8.22 4.44 13.05
C LEU A 563 7.09 4.88 14.00
N ARG A 564 6.54 3.96 14.82
CA ARG A 564 5.52 4.30 15.82
C ARG A 564 6.11 4.97 17.05
N ASP A 565 7.36 4.65 17.36
CA ASP A 565 8.14 5.21 18.46
C ASP A 565 9.49 5.65 17.92
N ASP A 566 9.53 6.85 17.31
CA ASP A 566 10.67 7.49 16.63
C ASP A 566 11.93 7.69 17.52
N LYS A 567 11.98 7.07 18.70
CA LYS A 567 13.05 7.11 19.69
C LYS A 567 13.64 5.75 20.03
N VAL A 568 12.93 4.65 19.75
CA VAL A 568 13.34 3.29 20.15
C VAL A 568 14.00 2.57 18.98
N VAL A 569 15.29 2.27 19.15
CA VAL A 569 16.06 1.47 18.19
C VAL A 569 15.77 -0.01 18.42
N VAL A 570 15.18 -0.65 17.42
CA VAL A 570 14.78 -2.06 17.42
C VAL A 570 15.83 -2.96 16.78
N GLY A 571 16.80 -2.40 16.08
CA GLY A 571 17.91 -3.18 15.53
C GLY A 571 19.12 -2.37 15.03
N LEU A 572 20.18 -3.11 14.70
CA LEU A 572 21.43 -2.60 14.13
C LEU A 572 21.59 -3.11 12.70
N HIS A 573 21.45 -2.23 11.71
CA HIS A 573 21.61 -2.59 10.29
C HIS A 573 23.05 -3.05 10.00
N PHE A 574 23.22 -4.21 9.38
CA PHE A 574 24.56 -4.77 9.12
C PHE A 574 24.82 -5.15 7.67
N ALA A 575 23.79 -5.50 6.91
CA ALA A 575 23.94 -5.94 5.53
C ALA A 575 22.67 -5.66 4.73
N GLY A 576 22.73 -5.83 3.41
CA GLY A 576 21.53 -5.84 2.61
C GLY A 576 21.65 -6.72 1.38
N GLU A 577 20.51 -7.19 0.89
CA GLU A 577 20.40 -8.14 -0.21
C GLU A 577 19.68 -7.50 -1.40
N TRP A 578 20.30 -7.54 -2.58
CA TRP A 578 19.66 -7.10 -3.83
C TRP A 578 18.93 -8.27 -4.48
N LYS A 579 17.68 -8.04 -4.89
CA LYS A 579 16.86 -8.97 -5.65
C LYS A 579 16.33 -8.25 -6.88
N GLU A 580 16.76 -8.68 -8.06
CA GLU A 580 16.56 -8.00 -9.36
C GLU A 580 15.12 -7.53 -9.68
N ASN A 581 14.11 -8.21 -9.14
CA ASN A 581 12.68 -7.89 -9.35
C ASN A 581 11.92 -7.58 -8.05
N GLN A 582 12.61 -7.57 -6.90
CA GLN A 582 12.01 -7.29 -5.60
C GLN A 582 12.64 -6.07 -4.92
N GLY A 583 13.72 -5.52 -5.50
CA GLY A 583 14.45 -4.39 -4.97
C GLY A 583 15.47 -4.79 -3.90
N LYS A 584 15.83 -3.82 -3.06
CA LYS A 584 16.79 -3.97 -1.97
C LYS A 584 16.07 -4.34 -0.68
N PHE A 585 16.64 -5.29 0.07
CA PHE A 585 16.27 -5.59 1.45
C PHE A 585 17.43 -5.24 2.37
N ALA A 586 17.10 -4.68 3.53
CA ALA A 586 18.03 -4.44 4.62
C ALA A 586 17.94 -5.56 5.66
N LEU A 587 19.08 -5.91 6.24
CA LEU A 587 19.21 -6.86 7.34
C LEU A 587 19.74 -6.11 8.56
N ALA A 588 19.09 -6.29 9.70
CA ALA A 588 19.47 -5.70 10.97
C ALA A 588 19.48 -6.76 12.07
N LEU A 589 20.46 -6.70 12.98
CA LEU A 589 20.46 -7.51 14.19
C LEU A 589 19.38 -6.97 15.13
N SER A 590 18.54 -7.85 15.69
CA SER A 590 17.59 -7.50 16.74
C SER A 590 18.33 -6.87 17.92
N MET A 591 17.90 -5.67 18.33
CA MET A 591 18.57 -4.94 19.42
C MET A 591 18.46 -5.69 20.74
N ALA A 592 17.28 -6.21 21.08
CA ALA A 592 17.07 -6.95 22.32
C ALA A 592 17.94 -8.22 22.40
N ASP A 593 18.03 -8.97 21.30
CA ASP A 593 18.88 -10.17 21.26
C ASP A 593 20.36 -9.79 21.33
N LEU A 594 20.76 -8.73 20.62
CA LEU A 594 22.13 -8.26 20.61
C LEU A 594 22.58 -7.86 22.02
N LEU A 595 21.77 -7.07 22.72
CA LEU A 595 22.04 -6.66 24.09
C LEU A 595 22.14 -7.85 25.05
N ALA A 596 21.33 -8.91 24.85
CA ALA A 596 21.42 -10.13 25.64
C ALA A 596 22.74 -10.91 25.43
N THR A 597 23.47 -10.66 24.34
CA THR A 597 24.79 -11.27 24.08
C THR A 597 25.97 -10.47 24.61
N LEU A 598 25.75 -9.21 24.99
CA LEU A 598 26.83 -8.36 25.47
C LEU A 598 27.28 -8.76 26.89
N PRO A 599 28.59 -8.72 27.18
CA PRO A 599 29.08 -8.93 28.53
C PRO A 599 28.64 -7.78 29.45
N GLU A 600 28.53 -8.07 30.75
CA GLU A 600 28.03 -7.13 31.76
C GLU A 600 28.77 -5.79 31.75
N PHE A 601 30.10 -5.78 31.57
CA PHE A 601 30.87 -4.53 31.53
C PHE A 601 30.50 -3.63 30.33
N ALA A 602 30.12 -4.23 29.20
CA ALA A 602 29.68 -3.49 28.02
C ALA A 602 28.26 -2.94 28.25
N ILE A 603 27.37 -3.73 28.88
CA ILE A 603 26.04 -3.28 29.28
C ILE A 603 26.10 -2.09 30.23
N GLN A 604 27.01 -2.12 31.21
CA GLN A 604 27.20 -1.00 32.15
C GLN A 604 27.65 0.29 31.45
N ARG A 605 28.37 0.20 30.33
CA ARG A 605 28.73 1.36 29.51
C ARG A 605 27.55 1.94 28.72
N ILE A 606 26.58 1.10 28.34
CA ILE A 606 25.36 1.52 27.62
C ILE A 606 24.29 2.06 28.58
N LYS A 607 24.26 1.61 29.84
CA LYS A 607 23.27 2.03 30.85
C LYS A 607 23.80 3.07 31.86
N PRO A 608 24.16 4.31 31.50
CA PRO A 608 24.40 5.32 32.52
C PRO A 608 23.06 5.83 33.08
N GLY A 609 22.65 5.29 34.23
CA GLY A 609 21.59 5.87 35.08
C GLY A 609 20.15 5.32 34.93
N THR A 610 19.92 4.18 34.27
CA THR A 610 18.57 3.67 33.94
C THR A 610 18.20 2.28 34.47
N ILE A 611 19.02 1.65 35.33
CA ILE A 611 18.47 0.60 36.21
C ILE A 611 17.71 1.32 37.33
N GLN A 612 16.47 1.75 37.04
CA GLN A 612 15.46 1.55 38.07
C GLN A 612 15.35 0.05 38.23
N ASP A 613 15.58 -0.43 39.45
CA ASP A 613 15.32 -1.80 39.84
C ASP A 613 13.97 -2.22 39.25
N ALA A 614 13.98 -3.12 38.25
CA ALA A 614 12.84 -4.00 38.12
C ALA A 614 12.72 -4.66 39.50
N PRO A 615 11.58 -4.52 40.22
CA PRO A 615 11.46 -5.13 41.52
C PRO A 615 11.81 -6.61 41.35
N PRO A 616 12.66 -7.18 42.23
CA PRO A 616 13.07 -8.57 42.10
C PRO A 616 11.80 -9.39 41.92
N MET A 617 11.76 -10.23 40.88
CA MET A 617 10.70 -11.22 40.72
C MET A 617 10.54 -11.89 42.08
N VAL A 618 9.40 -11.62 42.73
CA VAL A 618 9.02 -12.28 43.95
C VAL A 618 8.82 -13.73 43.53
N THR A 619 9.82 -14.56 43.81
CA THR A 619 9.69 -16.00 43.76
C THR A 619 8.45 -16.34 44.59
N PRO A 620 7.41 -16.99 44.03
CA PRO A 620 6.28 -17.39 44.82
C PRO A 620 6.81 -18.31 45.92
N LEU A 621 6.71 -17.83 47.16
CA LEU A 621 6.93 -18.65 48.35
C LEU A 621 5.98 -19.84 48.22
N GLY A 622 6.57 -21.02 48.07
CA GLY A 622 5.85 -22.28 48.01
C GLY A 622 4.96 -22.40 49.24
N ASP A 623 3.67 -22.56 48.98
CA ASP A 623 2.65 -22.81 49.99
C ASP A 623 2.85 -24.24 50.53
N SER A 624 3.63 -24.35 51.60
CA SER A 624 3.79 -25.59 52.35
C SER A 624 2.64 -25.75 53.33
N SER A 625 1.51 -26.28 52.84
CA SER A 625 0.46 -26.82 53.71
C SER A 625 0.17 -28.26 53.33
N GLN A 626 0.88 -29.19 53.97
CA GLN A 626 0.41 -30.57 54.17
C GLN A 626 -0.46 -30.62 55.43
N PRO A 627 -1.65 -31.23 55.39
CA PRO A 627 -2.41 -31.53 56.61
C PRO A 627 -1.96 -32.87 57.22
N GLN A 628 -1.85 -32.88 58.55
CA GLN A 628 -2.01 -34.08 59.38
C GLN A 628 -3.48 -34.26 59.74
#